data_AF-A0A6I5EAN5-F1
#
_entry.id   AF-A0A6I5EAN5-F1
#
_cell.length_a   1.000
_cell.length_b   1.000
_cell.length_c   1.000
_cell.angle_alpha   90.00
_cell.angle_beta   90.00
_cell.angle_gamma   90.00
#
_symmetry.space_group_name_H-M   'P 1'
#
loop_
_entity.id
_entity.type
_entity.pdbx_description
1 polymer ?
#
loop_
_entity_poly.entity_id
_entity_poly.type
_entity_poly.pdbx_seq_one_letter_code
_entity_poly.pdbx_strand_id
1 'polypeptide(L)'
;MRIFRRRSRTADRGDPARLRAETRESSGVAPVGPVNGYAVLETVAALPISTWRYLWEPEGVRHLGPMAQDWHAAFGFNQDDTTIPVVDGLGVALVCIQALHRRVEELTAEMDRLRQAASVNTSGAA
;
A
#
# COMPACT_ATOMS: atom_id res chain seq x y z
N MET A 1 -9.67 -70.65 27.77
CA MET A 1 -8.25 -70.66 28.18
C MET A 1 -7.52 -69.53 27.45
N ARG A 2 -6.81 -68.65 28.18
CA ARG A 2 -5.81 -67.63 27.73
C ARG A 2 -6.28 -66.29 27.10
N ILE A 3 -6.52 -65.32 28.00
CA ILE A 3 -5.97 -63.94 28.17
C ILE A 3 -5.27 -63.22 26.97
N PHE A 4 -5.47 -61.88 26.95
CA PHE A 4 -4.71 -60.75 26.36
C PHE A 4 -5.41 -60.08 25.14
N ARG A 5 -5.51 -58.75 25.00
CA ARG A 5 -4.75 -57.63 25.60
C ARG A 5 -5.56 -56.33 25.46
N ARG A 6 -5.60 -55.53 26.53
CA ARG A 6 -6.01 -54.12 26.55
C ARG A 6 -5.11 -53.32 25.59
N ARG A 7 -5.69 -52.60 24.62
CA ARG A 7 -5.08 -51.40 24.05
C ARG A 7 -5.94 -50.21 24.42
N SER A 8 -5.42 -49.43 25.36
CA SER A 8 -5.95 -48.13 25.74
C SER A 8 -6.05 -47.23 24.51
N ARG A 9 -7.23 -46.64 24.32
CA ARG A 9 -7.45 -45.48 23.47
C ARG A 9 -6.75 -44.30 24.15
N THR A 10 -5.52 -43.99 23.75
CA THR A 10 -4.97 -42.64 23.95
C THR A 10 -5.35 -41.85 22.71
N ALA A 11 -6.25 -40.88 22.91
CA ALA A 11 -6.50 -39.85 21.94
C ALA A 11 -5.17 -39.12 21.69
N ASP A 12 -4.57 -39.36 20.54
CA ASP A 12 -3.58 -38.45 19.98
C ASP A 12 -4.34 -37.20 19.53
N ARG A 13 -4.62 -36.31 20.49
CA ARG A 13 -5.00 -34.94 20.18
C ARG A 13 -3.75 -34.33 19.55
N GLY A 14 -3.75 -34.28 18.22
CA GLY A 14 -2.74 -33.58 17.44
C GLY A 14 -2.44 -32.24 18.09
N ASP A 15 -1.18 -32.06 18.45
CA ASP A 15 -0.66 -30.84 19.01
C ASP A 15 -0.85 -29.69 18.00
N PRO A 16 -1.71 -28.69 18.30
CA PRO A 16 -1.99 -27.59 17.37
C PRO A 16 -0.77 -26.71 17.11
N ALA A 17 0.33 -26.88 17.87
CA ALA A 17 1.56 -26.15 17.66
C ALA A 17 2.37 -26.65 16.45
N ARG A 18 2.17 -27.90 15.99
CA ARG A 18 2.91 -28.43 14.83
C ARG A 18 2.41 -27.92 13.47
N LEU A 19 1.24 -27.29 13.43
CA LEU A 19 0.65 -26.75 12.19
C LEU A 19 1.16 -25.33 11.82
N ARG A 20 2.05 -24.73 12.62
CA ARG A 20 2.53 -23.34 12.41
C ARG A 20 3.93 -23.21 11.84
N ALA A 21 4.51 -24.30 11.36
CA ALA A 21 5.81 -24.31 10.69
C ALA A 21 5.75 -25.00 9.33
N GLU A 22 4.59 -24.96 8.66
CA GLU A 22 4.55 -25.15 7.21
C GLU A 22 5.11 -23.88 6.58
N THR A 23 6.37 -23.99 6.16
CA THR A 23 7.07 -23.12 5.22
C THR A 23 6.05 -22.49 4.26
N ARG A 24 5.84 -21.18 4.38
CA ARG A 24 5.11 -20.43 3.35
C ARG A 24 5.84 -20.70 2.04
N GLU A 25 5.27 -21.53 1.18
CA GLU A 25 5.71 -21.61 -0.21
C GLU A 25 5.77 -20.17 -0.72
N SER A 26 6.96 -19.77 -1.17
CA SER A 26 7.17 -18.48 -1.82
C SER A 26 6.12 -18.39 -2.91
N SER A 27 5.19 -17.46 -2.73
CA SER A 27 4.02 -17.27 -3.59
C SER A 27 4.44 -16.70 -4.93
N GLY A 28 5.32 -17.36 -5.69
CA GLY A 28 5.83 -16.93 -7.00
C GLY A 28 6.44 -15.52 -7.07
N VAL A 29 6.53 -14.79 -5.96
CA VAL A 29 6.90 -13.38 -5.88
C VAL A 29 8.22 -13.28 -5.14
N ALA A 30 9.20 -12.68 -5.82
CA ALA A 30 10.50 -12.40 -5.21
C ALA A 30 10.35 -11.31 -4.13
N PRO A 31 11.04 -11.43 -2.98
CA PRO A 31 11.03 -10.39 -1.97
C PRO A 31 11.64 -9.10 -2.52
N VAL A 32 10.96 -7.98 -2.29
CA VAL A 32 11.37 -6.65 -2.72
C VAL A 32 11.63 -5.72 -1.52
N GLY A 33 12.44 -4.69 -1.74
CA GLY A 33 12.83 -3.70 -0.73
C GLY A 33 11.78 -2.61 -0.49
N PRO A 34 11.98 -1.78 0.54
CA PRO A 34 11.09 -0.66 0.84
C PRO A 34 11.12 0.41 -0.26
N VAL A 35 10.00 1.13 -0.42
CA VAL A 35 9.87 2.27 -1.35
C VAL A 35 9.85 3.59 -0.60
N ASN A 36 10.39 4.66 -1.18
CA ASN A 36 10.24 6.01 -0.65
C ASN A 36 8.87 6.57 -1.03
N GLY A 37 7.92 6.52 -0.10
CA GLY A 37 6.55 6.99 -0.36
C GLY A 37 6.42 8.48 -0.67
N TYR A 38 7.32 9.34 -0.15
CA TYR A 38 7.28 10.76 -0.50
C TYR A 38 7.70 10.97 -1.96
N ALA A 39 8.72 10.26 -2.44
CA ALA A 39 9.12 10.34 -3.84
C ALA A 39 7.98 9.89 -4.78
N VAL A 40 7.30 8.78 -4.45
CA VAL A 40 6.13 8.32 -5.21
C VAL A 40 5.02 9.37 -5.20
N LEU A 41 4.75 9.99 -4.04
CA LEU A 41 3.75 11.05 -3.92
C LEU A 41 4.10 12.27 -4.78
N GLU A 42 5.36 12.72 -4.79
CA GLU A 42 5.79 13.85 -5.64
C GLU A 42 5.64 13.51 -7.13
N THR A 43 6.00 12.28 -7.54
CA THR A 43 5.77 11.80 -8.91
C THR A 43 4.28 11.83 -9.28
N VAL A 44 3.41 11.33 -8.41
CA VAL A 44 1.95 11.36 -8.63
C VAL A 44 1.42 12.79 -8.67
N ALA A 45 1.91 13.69 -7.82
CA ALA A 45 1.49 15.08 -7.79
C ALA A 45 1.85 15.83 -9.09
N ALA A 46 2.91 15.40 -9.78
CA ALA A 46 3.34 15.94 -11.06
C ALA A 46 2.63 15.33 -12.28
N LEU A 47 1.91 14.21 -12.13
CA LEU A 47 1.25 13.54 -13.25
C LEU A 47 0.06 14.35 -13.78
N PRO A 48 -0.04 14.55 -15.11
CA PRO A 48 -1.25 15.10 -15.72
C PRO A 48 -2.44 14.17 -15.47
N ILE A 49 -3.53 14.72 -14.94
CA ILE A 49 -4.81 14.01 -14.78
C ILE A 49 -5.83 14.63 -15.71
N SER A 50 -6.46 13.79 -16.52
CA SER A 50 -7.49 14.21 -17.46
C SER A 50 -8.68 13.24 -17.42
N THR A 51 -9.77 13.65 -18.07
CA THR A 51 -10.82 12.70 -18.43
C THR A 51 -10.59 12.24 -19.84
N TRP A 52 -10.78 10.95 -20.09
CA TRP A 52 -10.58 10.36 -21.40
C TRP A 52 -11.58 9.22 -21.61
N ARG A 53 -11.64 8.70 -22.84
CA ARG A 53 -12.37 7.48 -23.18
C ARG A 53 -11.58 6.71 -24.22
N TYR A 54 -11.77 5.40 -24.27
CA TYR A 54 -11.29 4.66 -25.43
C TYR A 54 -12.13 5.00 -26.66
N LEU A 55 -11.52 4.93 -27.84
CA LEU A 55 -12.20 5.25 -29.10
C LEU A 55 -13.40 4.32 -29.37
N TRP A 56 -13.32 3.07 -28.91
CA TRP A 56 -14.36 2.05 -29.06
C TRP A 56 -15.48 2.15 -28.02
N GLU A 57 -15.34 3.00 -27.00
CA GLU A 57 -16.37 3.19 -25.99
C GLU A 57 -17.47 4.14 -26.46
N PRO A 58 -18.71 3.99 -25.94
CA PRO A 58 -19.79 4.94 -26.18
C PRO A 58 -19.40 6.39 -25.83
N GLU A 59 -19.98 7.35 -26.56
CA GLU A 59 -19.65 8.78 -26.44
C GLU A 59 -19.85 9.36 -25.03
N GLY A 60 -20.67 8.72 -24.19
CA GLY A 60 -20.94 9.12 -22.80
C GLY A 60 -19.96 8.57 -21.75
N VAL A 61 -19.10 7.61 -22.08
CA VAL A 61 -18.15 7.02 -21.12
C VAL A 61 -17.01 8.00 -20.85
N ARG A 62 -16.62 8.14 -19.59
CA ARG A 62 -15.45 8.90 -19.17
C ARG A 62 -14.70 8.12 -18.09
N HIS A 63 -13.42 7.92 -18.33
CA HIS A 63 -12.44 7.53 -17.32
C HIS A 63 -11.75 8.76 -16.77
N LEU A 64 -11.21 8.64 -15.57
CA LEU A 64 -10.44 9.69 -14.90
C LEU A 64 -9.09 9.11 -14.48
N GLY A 65 -8.01 9.74 -14.93
CA GLY A 65 -6.66 9.31 -14.58
C GLY A 65 -5.60 9.87 -15.51
N PRO A 66 -4.34 9.48 -15.32
CA PRO A 66 -3.28 9.82 -16.26
C PRO A 66 -3.45 9.02 -17.56
N MET A 67 -2.82 9.52 -18.62
CA MET A 67 -2.59 8.73 -19.82
C MET A 67 -1.55 7.64 -19.52
N ALA A 68 -1.66 6.48 -20.16
CA ALA A 68 -0.75 5.36 -19.93
C ALA A 68 0.72 5.69 -20.30
N GLN A 69 0.94 6.54 -21.30
CA GLN A 69 2.26 6.99 -21.71
C GLN A 69 2.93 7.88 -20.66
N ASP A 70 2.18 8.81 -20.07
CA ASP A 70 2.67 9.67 -18.98
C ASP A 70 2.98 8.83 -17.73
N TRP A 71 2.12 7.85 -17.43
CA TRP A 71 2.36 6.87 -16.37
C TRP A 71 3.64 6.06 -16.60
N HIS A 72 3.82 5.54 -17.81
CA HIS A 72 5.00 4.75 -18.18
C HIS A 72 6.27 5.60 -18.08
N ALA A 73 6.25 6.84 -18.59
CA ALA A 73 7.36 7.77 -18.47
C ALA A 73 7.70 8.12 -17.00
N ALA A 74 6.69 8.16 -16.11
CA ALA A 74 6.88 8.49 -14.70
C ALA A 74 7.39 7.31 -13.85
N PHE A 75 6.93 6.08 -14.12
CA PHE A 75 7.17 4.91 -13.25
C PHE A 75 7.94 3.76 -13.89
N GLY A 76 7.77 3.53 -15.19
CA GLY A 76 8.43 2.43 -15.90
C GLY A 76 8.10 1.02 -15.38
N PHE A 77 6.94 0.82 -14.75
CA PHE A 77 6.58 -0.46 -14.13
C PHE A 77 6.27 -1.59 -15.11
N ASN A 78 5.81 -1.26 -16.32
CA ASN A 78 5.39 -2.21 -17.35
C ASN A 78 6.24 -2.08 -18.62
N GLN A 79 6.23 -3.12 -19.46
CA GLN A 79 6.99 -3.14 -20.71
C GLN A 79 6.36 -2.30 -21.83
N ASP A 80 5.04 -2.11 -21.82
CA ASP A 80 4.33 -1.25 -22.77
C ASP A 80 3.84 0.05 -22.12
N ASP A 81 3.56 1.06 -22.95
CA ASP A 81 3.09 2.39 -22.54
C ASP A 81 1.60 2.61 -22.85
N THR A 82 0.87 1.52 -23.09
CA THR A 82 -0.53 1.56 -23.55
C THR A 82 -1.54 1.20 -22.47
N THR A 83 -1.06 0.61 -21.37
CA THR A 83 -1.88 0.19 -20.26
C THR A 83 -1.32 0.68 -18.94
N ILE A 84 -2.20 0.80 -17.94
CA ILE A 84 -1.79 0.93 -16.54
C ILE A 84 -2.30 -0.33 -15.85
N PRO A 85 -1.41 -1.24 -15.41
CA PRO A 85 -1.85 -2.41 -14.66
C PRO A 85 -2.60 -1.96 -13.40
N VAL A 86 -3.82 -2.47 -13.22
CA VAL A 86 -4.68 -2.07 -12.08
C VAL A 86 -3.98 -2.30 -10.75
N VAL A 87 -3.21 -3.39 -10.63
CA VAL A 87 -2.43 -3.70 -9.42
C VAL A 87 -1.40 -2.61 -9.10
N ASP A 88 -0.74 -2.05 -10.10
CA ASP A 88 0.26 -1.01 -9.93
C ASP A 88 -0.39 0.34 -9.60
N GLY A 89 -1.49 0.67 -10.29
CA GLY A 89 -2.31 1.84 -9.99
C GLY A 89 -2.80 1.85 -8.54
N LEU A 90 -3.30 0.72 -8.04
CA LEU A 90 -3.73 0.56 -6.65
C LEU A 90 -2.54 0.63 -5.68
N GLY A 91 -1.40 0.01 -6.01
CA GLY A 91 -0.20 0.05 -5.20
C GLY A 91 0.32 1.48 -5.00
N VAL A 92 0.42 2.25 -6.08
CA VAL A 92 0.81 3.67 -6.04
C VAL A 92 -0.18 4.49 -5.21
N ALA A 93 -1.49 4.28 -5.37
CA ALA A 93 -2.49 4.98 -4.57
C ALA A 93 -2.32 4.71 -3.07
N LEU A 94 -2.11 3.46 -2.67
CA LEU A 94 -1.87 3.09 -1.27
C LEU A 94 -0.60 3.74 -0.71
N VAL A 95 0.49 3.75 -1.47
CA VAL A 95 1.75 4.41 -1.07
C VAL A 95 1.54 5.92 -0.89
N CYS A 96 0.81 6.56 -1.80
CA CYS A 96 0.50 7.98 -1.71
C CYS A 96 -0.38 8.31 -0.50
N ILE A 97 -1.39 7.49 -0.20
CA ILE A 97 -2.24 7.65 1.00
C ILE A 97 -1.38 7.59 2.27
N GLN A 98 -0.48 6.62 2.36
CA GLN A 98 0.42 6.50 3.52
C GLN A 98 1.37 7.71 3.64
N ALA A 99 1.91 8.19 2.52
CA ALA A 99 2.80 9.35 2.50
C ALA A 99 2.07 10.65 2.87
N LEU A 100 0.86 10.85 2.34
CA LEU A 100 0.01 11.98 2.69
C LEU A 100 -0.39 11.94 4.16
N HIS A 101 -0.75 10.79 4.70
CA HIS A 101 -1.07 10.65 6.13
C HIS A 101 0.11 11.10 7.00
N ARG A 102 1.34 10.63 6.71
CA ARG A 102 2.53 11.09 7.44
C ARG A 102 2.77 12.59 7.29
N ARG A 103 2.62 13.14 6.09
CA ARG A 103 2.76 14.59 5.86
C ARG A 103 1.72 15.41 6.63
N VAL A 104 0.49 14.92 6.76
CA VAL A 104 -0.54 15.56 7.58
C VAL A 104 -0.16 15.54 9.06
N GLU A 105 0.32 14.42 9.60
CA GLU A 105 0.79 14.32 10.98
C GLU A 105 1.98 15.27 11.25
N GLU A 106 2.97 15.28 10.35
CA GLU A 106 4.14 16.17 10.42
C GLU A 106 3.74 17.65 10.44
N LEU A 107 2.87 18.06 9.51
CA LEU A 107 2.38 19.43 9.41
C LEU A 107 1.53 19.83 10.63
N THR A 108 0.72 18.91 11.15
CA THR A 108 -0.09 19.13 12.37
C THR A 108 0.81 19.35 13.58
N ALA A 109 1.85 18.53 13.75
CA ALA A 109 2.82 18.68 14.83
C ALA A 109 3.63 20.00 14.73
N GLU A 110 4.01 20.41 13.52
CA GLU A 110 4.66 21.71 13.31
C GLU A 110 3.73 22.87 13.66
N MET A 111 2.47 22.83 13.19
CA MET A 111 1.47 23.84 13.50
C MET A 111 1.27 23.99 15.01
N ASP A 112 1.20 22.88 15.75
CA ASP A 112 1.04 22.91 17.20
C ASP A 112 2.26 23.51 17.90
N ARG A 113 3.48 23.17 17.45
CA ARG A 113 4.72 23.78 17.96
C ARG A 113 4.75 25.29 17.72
N LEU A 114 4.37 25.74 16.52
CA LEU A 114 4.34 27.17 16.18
C LEU A 114 3.28 27.92 17.01
N ARG A 115 2.11 27.32 17.23
CA ARG A 115 1.05 27.90 18.10
C ARG A 115 1.51 28.04 19.54
N GLN A 116 2.23 27.06 20.08
CA GLN A 116 2.81 27.12 21.43
C GLN A 116 3.89 28.20 21.52
N ALA A 117 4.79 28.32 20.54
CA ALA A 117 5.81 29.37 20.53
C ALA A 117 5.19 30.78 20.47
N ALA A 118 4.14 30.96 19.66
CA ALA A 118 3.45 32.24 19.52
C ALA A 118 2.67 32.64 20.79
N SER A 119 2.06 31.68 21.49
CA SER A 119 1.34 31.96 22.75
C SER A 119 2.31 32.38 23.87
N VAL A 120 3.46 31.70 23.99
CA VAL A 120 4.50 32.04 24.97
C VAL A 120 5.06 33.45 24.74
N ASN A 121 5.32 33.83 23.48
CA ASN A 121 5.82 35.17 23.15
C ASN A 121 4.80 36.29 23.45
N THR A 122 3.50 35.99 23.34
CA THR A 122 2.44 36.98 23.63
C THR A 122 2.26 37.18 25.14
N SER A 123 2.41 36.14 25.95
CA SER A 123 2.32 36.23 27.42
C SER A 123 3.56 36.85 28.09
N GLY A 124 4.71 36.89 27.42
CA GLY A 124 5.92 37.55 27.93
C GLY A 124 6.05 39.03 27.57
N ALA A 125 5.17 39.56 26.72
CA ALA A 125 5.17 40.95 26.26
C ALA A 125 4.11 41.84 26.96
N ALA A 126 3.28 41.26 27.82
CA ALA A 126 2.30 41.94 28.66
C ALA A 126 2.81 42.03 30.10
#